data_AF-B7P5G4-F1
#
_entry.id   AF-B7P5G4-F1
#
_cell.length_a   1.000
_cell.length_b   1.000
_cell.length_c   1.000
_cell.angle_alpha   90.00
_cell.angle_beta   90.00
_cell.angle_gamma   90.00
#
_symmetry.space_group_name_H-M   'P 1'
#
loop_
_entity.id
_entity.type
_entity.pdbx_description
1 polymer ?
#
loop_
_entity_poly.entity_id
_entity_poly.type
_entity_poly.pdbx_seq_one_letter_code
_entity_poly.pdbx_strand_id
1 'polypeptide(L)'
;MPHYGKHPFIRQKPPADLKPNDEVFHCRLTNEVFKDYEEYFAQVILCNSLVWSCSVTGRPGLTFQDALNSEKAALEALNRFPAGLKKPLLLLATLTQRGRLGDLCDDVFSFARDRYFVGESVEVNIRNQRKTCTVTGVTAGGAAAKGSPSKKGATPVPADKVKYQVVDSEGKNHTVAATDICMSKVRLLGFQDGVQKKYGLHQLKFTDMFVGPAPTFSVSPRARAPPGSQTPDSKAKRAPKQASPKKDAVKKDATADKPATGGTAPSTASAAVPQLGSRLTDRDFEDLLQLKMAQKEARKQTLAKKHEEKRLYAQFLSEWNRPREDLECDDLRELPSMVPLRCFLPHDRFGDLLMVLEFLNVFADQLDLKDFFAAGVSF
;
A
#
# COMPACT_ATOMS: atom_id res chain seq x y z
N MET A 1 -9.07 8.06 -6.21
CA MET A 1 -8.18 7.91 -7.38
C MET A 1 -6.99 7.14 -6.86
N PRO A 2 -6.70 5.96 -7.44
CA PRO A 2 -5.66 5.08 -6.94
C PRO A 2 -4.32 5.79 -6.77
N HIS A 3 -3.57 5.34 -5.78
CA HIS A 3 -2.22 5.85 -5.54
C HIS A 3 -1.19 5.00 -6.27
N TYR A 4 -0.26 5.65 -6.94
CA TYR A 4 0.92 5.06 -7.56
C TYR A 4 2.16 5.48 -6.77
N GLY A 5 2.96 4.52 -6.30
CA GLY A 5 4.18 4.83 -5.54
C GLY A 5 3.97 5.71 -4.30
N LYS A 6 2.82 5.56 -3.61
CA LYS A 6 2.34 6.37 -2.46
C LYS A 6 1.83 7.78 -2.79
N HIS A 7 1.83 8.19 -4.06
CA HIS A 7 1.30 9.47 -4.49
C HIS A 7 -0.03 9.31 -5.22
N PRO A 8 -0.95 10.31 -5.14
CA PRO A 8 -2.15 10.31 -5.95
C PRO A 8 -1.80 10.25 -7.44
N PHE A 9 -2.40 9.31 -8.17
CA PHE A 9 -2.19 9.23 -9.61
C PHE A 9 -2.86 10.43 -10.31
N ILE A 10 -2.12 11.10 -11.18
CA ILE A 10 -2.59 12.22 -11.98
C ILE A 10 -2.62 11.76 -13.42
N ARG A 11 -3.80 11.85 -14.04
CA ARG A 11 -3.99 11.51 -15.44
C ARG A 11 -3.28 12.52 -16.32
N GLN A 12 -2.68 12.03 -17.39
CA GLN A 12 -2.14 12.87 -18.45
C GLN A 12 -3.29 13.60 -19.15
N LYS A 13 -3.05 14.86 -19.48
CA LYS A 13 -4.00 15.64 -20.29
C LYS A 13 -3.93 15.15 -21.73
N PRO A 14 -5.04 15.17 -22.48
CA PRO A 14 -5.02 14.91 -23.91
C PRO A 14 -3.98 15.82 -24.60
N PRO A 15 -3.25 15.31 -25.61
CA PRO A 15 -2.33 16.11 -26.40
C PRO A 15 -3.02 17.37 -26.95
N ALA A 16 -2.39 18.54 -26.82
CA ALA A 16 -3.00 19.83 -27.17
C ALA A 16 -3.21 20.02 -28.69
N ASP A 17 -2.52 19.22 -29.49
CA ASP A 17 -2.48 19.23 -30.95
C ASP A 17 -3.43 18.19 -31.56
N LEU A 18 -4.42 17.71 -30.81
CA LEU A 18 -5.38 16.71 -31.26
C LEU A 18 -6.50 17.34 -32.09
N LYS A 19 -6.69 16.88 -33.33
CA LYS A 19 -7.83 17.27 -34.16
C LYS A 19 -9.00 16.31 -33.94
N PRO A 20 -10.26 16.73 -34.18
CA PRO A 20 -11.44 15.89 -33.96
C PRO A 20 -11.49 14.57 -34.77
N ASN A 21 -10.77 14.50 -35.90
CA ASN A 21 -10.74 13.34 -36.79
C ASN A 21 -9.43 12.53 -36.67
N ASP A 22 -8.55 12.86 -35.72
CA ASP A 22 -7.31 12.11 -35.54
C ASP A 22 -7.59 10.75 -34.91
N GLU A 23 -6.97 9.70 -35.46
CA GLU A 23 -6.99 8.37 -34.86
C GLU A 23 -6.10 8.32 -33.62
N VAL A 24 -6.61 7.76 -32.54
CA VAL A 24 -5.95 7.76 -31.23
C VAL A 24 -6.12 6.42 -30.52
N PHE A 25 -5.19 6.13 -29.63
CA PHE A 25 -5.28 5.01 -28.71
C PHE A 25 -5.91 5.48 -27.40
N HIS A 26 -7.06 4.90 -27.03
CA HIS A 26 -7.80 5.23 -25.82
C HIS A 26 -7.61 4.16 -24.74
N CYS A 27 -7.07 4.56 -23.58
CA CYS A 27 -7.03 3.69 -22.42
C CYS A 27 -8.35 3.77 -21.65
N ARG A 28 -9.20 2.74 -21.81
CA ARG A 28 -10.54 2.68 -21.17
C ARG A 28 -10.52 2.76 -19.64
N LEU A 29 -9.44 2.32 -19.00
CA LEU A 29 -9.33 2.29 -17.54
C LEU A 29 -9.11 3.69 -16.96
N THR A 30 -8.11 4.41 -17.49
CA THR A 30 -7.75 5.75 -17.01
C THR A 30 -8.46 6.87 -17.76
N ASN A 31 -9.12 6.56 -18.88
CA ASN A 31 -9.68 7.50 -19.85
C ASN A 31 -8.64 8.48 -20.41
N GLU A 32 -7.39 8.02 -20.55
CA GLU A 32 -6.31 8.76 -21.20
C GLU A 32 -6.29 8.45 -22.70
N VAL A 33 -5.77 9.40 -23.48
CA VAL A 33 -5.71 9.34 -24.95
C VAL A 33 -4.26 9.54 -25.38
N PHE A 34 -3.77 8.66 -26.25
CA PHE A 34 -2.40 8.62 -26.73
C PHE A 34 -2.36 8.62 -28.26
N LYS A 35 -1.36 9.30 -28.83
CA LYS A 35 -1.09 9.24 -30.28
C LYS A 35 -0.15 8.09 -30.63
N ASP A 36 0.78 7.79 -29.73
CA ASP A 36 1.78 6.75 -29.91
C ASP A 36 1.32 5.41 -29.28
N TYR A 37 1.62 4.32 -29.98
CA TYR A 37 1.25 2.98 -29.53
C TYR A 37 2.09 2.50 -28.34
N GLU A 38 3.39 2.81 -28.30
CA GLU A 38 4.28 2.39 -27.22
C GLU A 38 3.89 3.08 -25.91
N GLU A 39 3.55 4.38 -25.96
CA GLU A 39 3.02 5.12 -24.80
C GLU A 39 1.72 4.52 -24.28
N TYR A 40 0.78 4.22 -25.17
CA TYR A 40 -0.48 3.55 -24.82
C TYR A 40 -0.22 2.17 -24.19
N PHE A 41 0.65 1.38 -24.81
CA PHE A 41 0.94 0.02 -24.35
C PHE A 41 1.65 0.03 -22.99
N ALA A 42 2.60 0.95 -22.77
CA ALA A 42 3.21 1.17 -21.47
C ALA A 42 2.17 1.54 -20.40
N GLN A 43 1.19 2.39 -20.73
CA GLN A 43 0.10 2.74 -19.81
C GLN A 43 -0.78 1.54 -19.49
N VAL A 44 -1.08 0.68 -20.47
CA VAL A 44 -1.83 -0.57 -20.25
C VAL A 44 -1.06 -1.53 -19.34
N ILE A 45 0.25 -1.68 -19.56
CA ILE A 45 1.11 -2.49 -18.68
C ILE A 45 1.10 -1.93 -17.25
N LEU A 46 1.24 -0.62 -17.10
CA LEU A 46 1.22 0.04 -15.80
C LEU A 46 -0.11 -0.21 -15.06
N CYS A 47 -1.25 -0.07 -15.74
CA CYS A 47 -2.57 -0.30 -15.15
C CYS A 47 -2.76 -1.75 -14.67
N ASN A 48 -2.16 -2.72 -15.38
CA ASN A 48 -2.24 -4.14 -15.05
C ASN A 48 -1.16 -4.60 -14.05
N SER A 49 -0.18 -3.75 -13.74
CA SER A 49 0.88 -4.06 -12.79
C SER A 49 0.38 -3.94 -11.34
N LEU A 50 0.90 -4.76 -10.42
CA LEU A 50 0.53 -4.76 -8.99
C LEU A 50 1.24 -3.65 -8.18
N VAL A 51 1.29 -2.45 -8.74
CA VAL A 51 2.02 -1.30 -8.20
C VAL A 51 1.09 -0.24 -7.59
N TRP A 52 -0.22 -0.48 -7.63
CA TRP A 52 -1.22 0.46 -7.17
C TRP A 52 -1.61 0.20 -5.72
N SER A 53 -2.11 1.26 -5.09
CA SER A 53 -2.69 1.20 -3.75
C SER A 53 -4.03 1.92 -3.70
N CYS A 54 -4.95 1.40 -2.90
CA CYS A 54 -6.26 2.00 -2.69
C CYS A 54 -6.11 3.31 -1.89
N SER A 55 -6.63 4.44 -2.39
CA SER A 55 -6.52 5.72 -1.69
C SER A 55 -7.36 5.80 -0.40
N VAL A 56 -8.36 4.92 -0.26
CA VAL A 56 -9.28 4.90 0.88
C VAL A 56 -8.78 3.97 1.98
N THR A 57 -8.41 2.73 1.63
CA THR A 57 -7.99 1.70 2.61
C THR A 57 -6.49 1.63 2.81
N GLY A 58 -5.69 2.24 1.91
CA GLY A 58 -4.24 2.14 1.92
C GLY A 58 -3.69 0.78 1.49
N ARG A 59 -4.54 -0.17 1.09
CA ARG A 59 -4.12 -1.52 0.68
C ARG A 59 -3.19 -1.44 -0.55
N PRO A 60 -1.93 -1.91 -0.46
CA PRO A 60 -0.99 -1.91 -1.57
C PRO A 60 -1.09 -3.19 -2.42
N GLY A 61 -0.35 -3.23 -3.53
CA GLY A 61 -0.18 -4.43 -4.34
C GLY A 61 -1.39 -4.76 -5.21
N LEU A 62 -2.11 -3.75 -5.67
CA LEU A 62 -3.31 -3.88 -6.48
C LEU A 62 -3.02 -3.51 -7.94
N THR A 63 -3.84 -4.00 -8.88
CA THR A 63 -3.94 -3.40 -10.21
C THR A 63 -4.75 -2.10 -10.12
N PHE A 64 -4.73 -1.28 -11.18
CA PHE A 64 -5.52 -0.05 -11.23
C PHE A 64 -7.02 -0.32 -11.03
N GLN A 65 -7.55 -1.35 -11.69
CA GLN A 65 -8.96 -1.72 -11.59
C GLN A 65 -9.31 -2.27 -10.19
N ASP A 66 -8.43 -3.07 -9.60
CA ASP A 66 -8.65 -3.59 -8.25
C ASP A 66 -8.61 -2.48 -7.20
N ALA A 67 -7.73 -1.50 -7.37
CA ALA A 67 -7.69 -0.32 -6.51
C ALA A 67 -8.99 0.48 -6.61
N LEU A 68 -9.51 0.73 -7.82
CA LEU A 68 -10.81 1.39 -8.00
C LEU A 68 -11.98 0.62 -7.36
N ASN A 69 -12.00 -0.70 -7.55
CA ASN A 69 -13.02 -1.56 -6.94
C ASN A 69 -12.92 -1.53 -5.41
N SER A 70 -11.70 -1.56 -4.86
CA SER A 70 -11.47 -1.43 -3.42
C SER A 70 -11.88 -0.06 -2.88
N GLU A 71 -11.63 1.03 -3.60
CA GLU A 71 -12.06 2.38 -3.22
C GLU A 71 -13.59 2.46 -3.17
N LYS A 72 -14.26 1.96 -4.21
CA LYS A 72 -15.73 1.93 -4.28
C LYS A 72 -16.33 1.12 -3.13
N ALA A 73 -15.84 -0.10 -2.89
CA ALA A 73 -16.31 -0.95 -1.80
C ALA A 73 -16.08 -0.29 -0.42
N ALA A 74 -14.94 0.37 -0.22
CA ALA A 74 -14.64 1.07 1.03
C ALA A 74 -15.55 2.29 1.25
N LEU A 75 -15.86 3.05 0.20
CA LEU A 75 -16.80 4.17 0.28
C LEU A 75 -18.24 3.70 0.55
N GLU A 76 -18.67 2.61 -0.08
CA GLU A 76 -19.97 1.99 0.19
C GLU A 76 -20.06 1.51 1.65
N ALA A 77 -19.01 0.87 2.17
CA ALA A 77 -18.94 0.48 3.58
C ALA A 77 -19.01 1.70 4.52
N LEU A 78 -18.33 2.80 4.18
CA LEU A 78 -18.36 4.04 4.96
C LEU A 78 -19.74 4.73 4.91
N ASN A 79 -20.46 4.60 3.80
CA ASN A 79 -21.84 5.09 3.66
C ASN A 79 -22.81 4.26 4.49
N ARG A 80 -22.62 2.94 4.55
CA ARG A 80 -23.42 2.03 5.39
C ARG A 80 -23.14 2.19 6.88
N PHE A 81 -22.02 2.82 7.24
CA PHE A 81 -21.60 2.98 8.62
C PHE A 81 -22.62 3.79 9.45
N PRO A 82 -23.09 3.30 10.61
CA PRO A 82 -24.13 3.95 11.41
C PRO A 82 -23.77 5.39 11.82
N ALA A 83 -24.67 6.34 11.53
CA ALA A 83 -24.43 7.76 11.79
C ALA A 83 -24.20 8.08 13.28
N GLY A 84 -24.91 7.38 14.19
CA GLY A 84 -24.76 7.53 15.63
C GLY A 84 -23.36 7.14 16.15
N LEU A 85 -22.65 6.26 15.45
CA LEU A 85 -21.32 5.79 15.85
C LEU A 85 -20.17 6.65 15.31
N LYS A 86 -20.38 7.47 14.28
CA LYS A 86 -19.30 8.25 13.64
C LYS A 86 -18.63 9.20 14.63
N LYS A 87 -19.43 10.08 15.23
CA LYS A 87 -18.95 11.11 16.16
C LYS A 87 -18.31 10.53 17.43
N PRO A 88 -18.92 9.57 18.14
CA PRO A 88 -18.33 9.02 19.35
C PRO A 88 -17.02 8.29 19.10
N LEU A 89 -16.93 7.46 18.05
CA LEU A 89 -15.70 6.72 17.76
C LEU A 89 -14.57 7.65 17.32
N LEU A 90 -14.88 8.69 16.54
CA LEU A 90 -13.91 9.72 16.18
C LEU A 90 -13.41 10.49 17.41
N LEU A 91 -14.31 10.84 18.34
CA LEU A 91 -13.91 11.48 19.59
C LEU A 91 -12.99 10.55 20.41
N LEU A 92 -13.34 9.27 20.55
CA LEU A 92 -12.50 8.28 21.23
C LEU A 92 -11.11 8.18 20.58
N ALA A 93 -11.04 8.14 19.24
CA ALA A 93 -9.77 8.15 18.53
C ALA A 93 -8.90 9.36 18.89
N THR A 94 -9.47 10.57 19.05
CA THR A 94 -8.70 11.76 19.49
C THR A 94 -8.23 11.71 20.93
N LEU A 95 -8.88 10.89 21.78
CA LEU A 95 -8.48 10.68 23.16
C LEU A 95 -7.40 9.61 23.30
N THR A 96 -7.29 8.69 22.34
CA THR A 96 -6.16 7.77 22.29
C THR A 96 -4.87 8.53 21.99
N GLN A 97 -3.78 8.17 22.66
CA GLN A 97 -2.45 8.74 22.46
C GLN A 97 -1.53 7.70 21.80
N ARG A 98 -2.03 7.04 20.73
CA ARG A 98 -1.33 5.98 20.01
C ARG A 98 -0.72 6.52 18.72
N GLY A 99 0.51 6.10 18.42
CA GLY A 99 1.19 6.44 17.16
C GLY A 99 0.82 5.51 16.00
N ARG A 100 0.45 4.25 16.30
CA ARG A 100 0.08 3.25 15.29
C ARG A 100 -1.44 3.15 15.17
N LEU A 101 -1.95 3.15 13.93
CA LEU A 101 -3.39 3.04 13.65
C LEU A 101 -4.00 1.74 14.19
N GLY A 102 -3.27 0.62 14.16
CA GLY A 102 -3.74 -0.66 14.71
C GLY A 102 -4.08 -0.55 16.20
N ASP A 103 -3.13 -0.07 17.00
CA ASP A 103 -3.29 0.09 18.44
C ASP A 103 -4.41 1.09 18.79
N LEU A 104 -4.56 2.16 17.98
CA LEU A 104 -5.67 3.10 18.09
C LEU A 104 -7.01 2.40 17.86
N CYS A 105 -7.11 1.60 16.79
CA CYS A 105 -8.32 0.83 16.50
C CYS A 105 -8.65 -0.15 17.62
N ASP A 106 -7.65 -0.80 18.21
CA ASP A 106 -7.83 -1.75 19.32
C ASP A 106 -8.33 -1.07 20.60
N ASP A 107 -7.79 0.11 20.95
CA ASP A 107 -8.25 0.90 22.10
C ASP A 107 -9.70 1.37 21.89
N VAL A 108 -10.01 1.93 20.71
CA VAL A 108 -11.36 2.41 20.37
C VAL A 108 -12.34 1.23 20.37
N PHE A 109 -11.97 0.10 19.76
CA PHE A 109 -12.80 -1.10 19.71
C PHE A 109 -13.04 -1.66 21.11
N SER A 110 -12.00 -1.79 21.93
CA SER A 110 -12.11 -2.33 23.30
C SER A 110 -13.04 -1.49 24.17
N PHE A 111 -13.00 -0.16 24.02
CA PHE A 111 -13.91 0.72 24.75
C PHE A 111 -15.35 0.66 24.23
N ALA A 112 -15.51 0.66 22.90
CA ALA A 112 -16.81 0.71 22.23
C ALA A 112 -17.54 -0.64 22.24
N ARG A 113 -16.84 -1.78 22.32
CA ARG A 113 -17.43 -3.13 22.25
C ARG A 113 -18.51 -3.36 23.30
N ASP A 114 -18.32 -2.80 24.50
CA ASP A 114 -19.22 -3.08 25.63
C ASP A 114 -20.16 -1.90 25.94
N ARG A 115 -20.19 -0.85 25.09
CA ARG A 115 -21.00 0.36 25.29
C ARG A 115 -21.83 0.77 24.07
N TYR A 116 -23.07 1.19 24.27
CA TYR A 116 -23.92 1.74 23.21
C TYR A 116 -23.88 3.28 23.21
N PHE A 117 -24.13 3.89 22.06
CA PHE A 117 -23.98 5.34 21.87
C PHE A 117 -25.30 6.00 21.45
N VAL A 118 -25.45 7.29 21.78
CA VAL A 118 -26.64 8.06 21.38
C VAL A 118 -26.77 8.09 19.85
N GLY A 119 -27.96 7.79 19.35
CA GLY A 119 -28.28 7.65 17.93
C GLY A 119 -27.98 6.27 17.34
N GLU A 120 -27.51 5.31 18.13
CA GLU A 120 -27.36 3.91 17.72
C GLU A 120 -28.72 3.19 17.73
N SER A 121 -28.98 2.39 16.70
CA SER A 121 -30.15 1.52 16.63
C SER A 121 -29.81 0.17 17.26
N VAL A 122 -30.61 -0.24 18.24
CA VAL A 122 -30.39 -1.42 19.07
C VAL A 122 -31.66 -2.24 19.18
N GLU A 123 -31.54 -3.56 19.24
CA GLU A 123 -32.66 -4.44 19.60
C GLU A 123 -32.71 -4.61 21.11
N VAL A 124 -33.84 -4.29 21.73
CA VAL A 124 -34.01 -4.32 23.17
C VAL A 124 -35.12 -5.28 23.53
N ASN A 125 -34.89 -6.11 24.56
CA ASN A 125 -35.91 -6.99 25.09
C ASN A 125 -36.75 -6.24 26.15
N ILE A 126 -37.92 -5.75 25.75
CA ILE A 126 -38.84 -5.03 26.63
C ILE A 126 -40.01 -5.97 26.94
N ARG A 127 -40.17 -6.37 28.21
CA ARG A 127 -41.27 -7.24 28.67
C ARG A 127 -41.38 -8.54 27.85
N ASN A 128 -40.24 -9.19 27.58
CA ASN A 128 -40.14 -10.43 26.81
C ASN A 128 -40.51 -10.30 25.31
N GLN A 129 -40.52 -9.07 24.78
CA GLN A 129 -40.67 -8.78 23.35
C GLN A 129 -39.44 -8.03 22.84
N ARG A 130 -38.87 -8.51 21.73
CA ARG A 130 -37.79 -7.81 21.03
C ARG A 130 -38.36 -6.64 20.23
N LYS A 131 -37.82 -5.46 20.49
CA LYS A 131 -38.19 -4.23 19.78
C LYS A 131 -36.95 -3.50 19.29
N THR A 132 -37.03 -2.93 18.10
CA THR A 132 -35.98 -2.06 17.56
C THR A 132 -36.15 -0.66 18.16
N CYS A 133 -35.14 -0.21 18.90
CA CYS A 133 -35.14 1.08 19.56
C CYS A 133 -33.92 1.90 19.15
N THR A 134 -33.98 3.22 19.36
CA THR A 134 -32.85 4.13 19.18
C THR A 134 -32.39 4.67 20.52
N VAL A 135 -31.09 4.63 20.82
CA VAL A 135 -30.53 5.19 22.06
C VAL A 135 -30.61 6.71 22.02
N THR A 136 -31.27 7.34 22.99
CA THR A 136 -31.40 8.81 23.09
C THR A 136 -30.60 9.40 24.24
N GLY A 137 -30.26 8.59 25.24
CA GLY A 137 -29.52 9.05 26.40
C GLY A 137 -28.77 7.92 27.07
N VAL A 138 -27.73 8.28 27.80
CA VAL A 138 -26.93 7.37 28.61
C VAL A 138 -26.92 7.93 30.03
N THR A 139 -27.09 7.08 31.04
CA THR A 139 -27.10 7.48 32.47
C THR A 139 -26.30 6.49 33.31
N ALA A 140 -25.68 6.97 34.40
CA ALA A 140 -24.96 6.10 35.34
C ALA A 140 -25.98 5.41 36.25
N GLY A 141 -25.90 4.09 36.35
CA GLY A 141 -26.62 3.25 37.29
C GLY A 141 -26.05 3.42 38.69
N GLY A 142 -26.32 4.56 39.31
CA GLY A 142 -25.92 4.90 40.67
C GLY A 142 -26.31 6.35 40.93
N ALA A 143 -27.02 6.59 42.03
CA ALA A 143 -27.67 7.86 42.37
C ALA A 143 -26.82 9.09 42.03
N ALA A 144 -27.48 10.10 41.44
CA ALA A 144 -26.91 11.42 41.20
C ALA A 144 -26.39 12.02 42.50
N ALA A 145 -25.09 11.87 42.78
CA ALA A 145 -24.40 12.65 43.78
C ALA A 145 -23.95 13.96 43.12
N LYS A 146 -24.63 15.06 43.47
CA LYS A 146 -24.09 16.41 43.30
C LYS A 146 -22.76 16.45 44.05
N GLY A 147 -21.64 16.48 43.32
CA GLY A 147 -20.30 16.55 43.88
C GLY A 147 -19.36 17.28 42.92
N SER A 148 -18.80 18.38 43.39
CA SER A 148 -17.80 19.23 42.74
C SER A 148 -16.59 18.47 42.15
N PRO A 149 -15.95 18.98 41.08
CA PRO A 149 -14.90 18.26 40.36
C PRO A 149 -13.60 18.23 41.16
N SER A 150 -13.31 17.11 41.81
CA SER A 150 -12.03 16.88 42.48
C SER A 150 -11.08 16.13 41.55
N LYS A 151 -9.93 16.76 41.24
CA LYS A 151 -8.81 16.23 40.47
C LYS A 151 -8.23 14.97 41.14
N LYS A 152 -8.35 13.80 40.49
CA LYS A 152 -7.41 12.66 40.47
C LYS A 152 -7.94 11.60 39.49
N GLY A 153 -7.04 10.96 38.75
CA GLY A 153 -7.30 10.14 37.54
C GLY A 153 -8.61 9.33 37.60
N ALA A 154 -9.58 9.77 36.81
CA ALA A 154 -10.94 9.26 36.91
C ALA A 154 -11.15 8.13 35.90
N THR A 155 -11.31 6.92 36.42
CA THR A 155 -11.64 5.73 35.63
C THR A 155 -13.04 5.88 35.02
N PRO A 156 -13.22 5.55 33.73
CA PRO A 156 -14.53 5.59 33.08
C PRO A 156 -15.51 4.65 33.78
N VAL A 157 -16.80 5.03 33.82
CA VAL A 157 -17.85 4.21 34.44
C VAL A 157 -17.84 2.82 33.80
N PRO A 158 -17.80 1.72 34.60
CA PRO A 158 -17.86 0.36 34.09
C PRO A 158 -19.11 0.17 33.21
N ALA A 159 -18.97 -0.52 32.09
CA ALA A 159 -20.04 -0.71 31.11
C ALA A 159 -21.32 -1.30 31.73
N ASP A 160 -21.16 -2.26 32.65
CA ASP A 160 -22.28 -2.94 33.32
C ASP A 160 -23.12 -2.02 34.22
N LYS A 161 -22.54 -0.88 34.62
CA LYS A 161 -23.23 0.12 35.45
C LYS A 161 -23.90 1.20 34.61
N VAL A 162 -23.91 1.08 33.29
CA VAL A 162 -24.52 2.08 32.40
C VAL A 162 -25.96 1.68 32.08
N LYS A 163 -26.88 2.63 32.21
CA LYS A 163 -28.28 2.50 31.78
C LYS A 163 -28.52 3.36 30.54
N TYR A 164 -29.27 2.83 29.60
CA TYR A 164 -29.56 3.46 28.32
C TYR A 164 -31.02 3.89 28.27
N GLN A 165 -31.25 5.16 27.91
CA GLN A 165 -32.57 5.64 27.51
C GLN A 165 -32.73 5.33 26.02
N VAL A 166 -33.77 4.58 25.69
CA VAL A 166 -34.06 4.13 24.33
C VAL A 166 -35.49 4.51 23.95
N VAL A 167 -35.70 4.81 22.68
CA VAL A 167 -37.02 5.15 22.12
C VAL A 167 -37.41 4.10 21.11
N ASP A 168 -38.58 3.50 21.31
CA ASP A 168 -39.17 2.52 20.40
C ASP A 168 -39.65 3.19 19.10
N SER A 169 -39.91 2.38 18.08
CA SER A 169 -40.55 2.81 16.82
C SER A 169 -41.91 3.49 17.02
N GLU A 170 -42.60 3.21 18.13
CA GLU A 170 -43.84 3.86 18.56
C GLU A 170 -43.62 5.19 19.32
N GLY A 171 -42.38 5.65 19.49
CA GLY A 171 -42.04 6.89 20.20
C GLY A 171 -42.07 6.79 21.74
N LYS A 172 -42.20 5.58 22.30
CA LYS A 172 -42.19 5.34 23.75
C LYS A 172 -40.76 5.30 24.28
N ASN A 173 -40.50 6.02 25.37
CA ASN A 173 -39.21 6.05 26.05
C ASN A 173 -39.12 4.90 27.07
N HIS A 174 -38.00 4.17 27.04
CA HIS A 174 -37.68 3.10 27.97
C HIS A 174 -36.28 3.33 28.55
N THR A 175 -36.05 2.89 29.78
CA THR A 175 -34.71 2.83 30.38
C THR A 175 -34.33 1.38 30.56
N VAL A 176 -33.23 0.97 29.97
CA VAL A 176 -32.79 -0.43 29.93
C VAL A 176 -31.33 -0.57 30.32
N ALA A 177 -30.96 -1.71 30.89
CA ALA A 177 -29.56 -2.03 31.18
C ALA A 177 -28.87 -2.55 29.91
N ALA A 178 -27.52 -2.56 29.92
CA ALA A 178 -26.75 -3.15 28.82
C ALA A 178 -27.13 -4.61 28.53
N THR A 179 -27.51 -5.37 29.56
CA THR A 179 -27.92 -6.78 29.48
C THR A 179 -29.23 -7.01 28.72
N ASP A 180 -30.06 -5.98 28.60
CA ASP A 180 -31.37 -6.08 27.94
C ASP A 180 -31.27 -5.84 26.42
N ILE A 181 -30.08 -5.48 25.93
CA ILE A 181 -29.80 -5.19 24.52
C ILE A 181 -29.26 -6.45 23.83
N CYS A 182 -29.94 -6.89 22.77
CA CYS A 182 -29.80 -8.22 22.18
C CYS A 182 -28.78 -8.28 21.04
N MET A 183 -28.47 -7.15 20.41
CA MET A 183 -27.70 -7.13 19.16
C MET A 183 -26.18 -7.08 19.35
N SER A 184 -25.49 -7.97 18.64
CA SER A 184 -24.04 -8.02 18.47
C SER A 184 -23.55 -6.92 17.52
N LYS A 185 -22.56 -6.14 17.96
CA LYS A 185 -21.99 -5.03 17.19
C LYS A 185 -21.31 -5.47 15.90
N VAL A 186 -21.52 -4.68 14.84
CA VAL A 186 -20.82 -4.79 13.56
C VAL A 186 -19.35 -4.43 13.75
N ARG A 187 -18.44 -5.37 13.43
CA ARG A 187 -16.99 -5.13 13.39
C ARG A 187 -16.63 -4.41 12.09
N LEU A 188 -15.98 -3.25 12.16
CA LEU A 188 -14.94 -2.78 11.20
C LEU A 188 -14.46 -1.37 11.56
N LEU A 189 -13.13 -1.12 11.62
CA LEU A 189 -12.56 0.23 11.60
C LEU A 189 -11.24 0.29 10.82
N GLY A 190 -11.20 1.19 9.83
CA GLY A 190 -10.02 1.84 9.30
C GLY A 190 -10.35 3.33 9.15
N PHE A 191 -9.53 4.21 9.73
CA PHE A 191 -9.78 5.66 9.73
C PHE A 191 -8.87 6.39 8.74
N GLN A 192 -9.39 7.47 8.14
CA GLN A 192 -8.61 8.43 7.36
C GLN A 192 -8.28 9.69 8.18
N ASP A 193 -7.18 10.33 7.83
CA ASP A 193 -6.76 11.62 8.37
C ASP A 193 -7.61 12.79 7.84
N GLY A 194 -7.79 13.83 8.68
CA GLY A 194 -8.46 15.09 8.29
C GLY A 194 -9.94 15.23 8.70
N VAL A 195 -10.50 14.27 9.44
CA VAL A 195 -11.94 14.19 9.76
C VAL A 195 -12.41 15.22 10.81
N GLN A 196 -11.48 15.81 11.58
CA GLN A 196 -11.80 16.67 12.74
C GLN A 196 -12.57 17.95 12.38
N LYS A 197 -12.26 18.57 11.23
CA LYS A 197 -12.96 19.78 10.75
C LYS A 197 -14.34 19.45 10.18
N LYS A 198 -14.49 18.33 9.48
CA LYS A 198 -15.72 17.93 8.79
C LYS A 198 -16.88 17.64 9.74
N TYR A 199 -16.61 17.08 10.92
CA TYR A 199 -17.62 16.72 11.91
C TYR A 199 -17.70 17.65 13.12
N GLY A 200 -16.96 18.77 13.10
CA GLY A 200 -16.99 19.76 14.20
C GLY A 200 -16.55 19.18 15.55
N LEU A 201 -15.60 18.23 15.57
CA LEU A 201 -15.22 17.50 16.79
C LEU A 201 -14.66 18.40 17.90
N HIS A 202 -14.13 19.57 17.54
CA HIS A 202 -13.60 20.57 18.49
C HIS A 202 -14.69 21.23 19.36
N GLN A 203 -15.97 21.10 19.00
CA GLN A 203 -17.10 21.70 19.73
C GLN A 203 -17.87 20.69 20.59
N LEU A 204 -17.64 19.38 20.41
CA LEU A 204 -18.32 18.31 21.13
C LEU A 204 -17.62 18.03 22.46
N LYS A 205 -18.33 18.15 23.59
CA LYS A 205 -17.80 17.76 24.89
C LYS A 205 -18.05 16.28 25.13
N PHE A 206 -17.11 15.61 25.78
CA PHE A 206 -17.25 14.19 26.13
C PHE A 206 -18.55 13.90 26.89
N THR A 207 -18.96 14.81 27.78
CA THR A 207 -20.20 14.75 28.57
C THR A 207 -21.48 14.76 27.74
N ASP A 208 -21.43 15.24 26.50
CA ASP A 208 -22.59 15.34 25.63
C ASP A 208 -22.90 13.99 24.96
N MET A 209 -21.94 13.05 24.99
CA MET A 209 -22.02 11.77 24.29
C MET A 209 -21.82 10.56 25.21
N PHE A 210 -21.18 10.77 26.36
CA PHE A 210 -20.77 9.74 27.30
C PHE A 210 -21.08 10.16 28.73
N VAL A 211 -21.40 9.17 29.56
CA VAL A 211 -21.59 9.39 30.99
C VAL A 211 -20.30 9.16 31.74
N GLY A 212 -19.97 10.13 32.58
CA GLY A 212 -18.79 10.10 33.42
C GLY A 212 -17.59 10.81 32.77
N PRO A 213 -16.42 10.74 33.44
CA PRO A 213 -15.20 11.34 32.95
C PRO A 213 -14.68 10.60 31.70
N ALA A 214 -13.98 11.33 30.84
CA ALA A 214 -13.36 10.78 29.63
C ALA A 214 -12.45 9.57 29.98
N PRO A 215 -12.51 8.46 29.24
CA PRO A 215 -11.63 7.34 29.45
C PRO A 215 -10.19 7.81 29.32
N THR A 216 -9.40 7.53 30.34
CA THR A 216 -7.96 7.65 30.28
C THR A 216 -7.44 6.38 29.61
N PHE A 217 -7.25 6.45 28.29
CA PHE A 217 -6.51 5.41 27.58
C PHE A 217 -5.06 5.45 28.05
N SER A 218 -4.40 4.29 28.10
CA SER A 218 -2.98 4.22 28.47
C SER A 218 -2.20 5.13 27.55
N VAL A 219 -1.62 6.17 28.14
CA VAL A 219 -0.76 7.12 27.43
C VAL A 219 0.52 6.36 27.13
N SER A 220 0.91 6.26 25.85
CA SER A 220 2.26 5.83 25.50
C SER A 220 3.23 6.69 26.32
N PRO A 221 4.22 6.12 27.05
CA PRO A 221 5.00 6.87 28.03
C PRO A 221 5.55 8.16 27.41
N ARG A 222 5.10 9.30 27.94
CA ARG A 222 5.63 10.63 27.60
C ARG A 222 6.70 10.92 28.64
N ALA A 223 7.96 10.86 28.24
CA ALA A 223 9.05 10.85 29.20
C ALA A 223 9.31 12.20 29.87
N ARG A 224 9.64 12.13 31.17
CA ARG A 224 10.77 12.84 31.77
C ARG A 224 11.10 12.31 33.18
N ALA A 225 12.41 12.02 33.35
CA ALA A 225 13.31 12.05 34.51
C ALA A 225 12.94 11.28 35.81
N PRO A 226 13.88 10.80 36.67
CA PRO A 226 15.28 11.25 36.85
C PRO A 226 16.27 10.05 37.07
N PRO A 227 17.39 10.13 37.84
CA PRO A 227 18.73 9.71 37.41
C PRO A 227 19.27 8.42 38.08
N GLY A 228 20.45 7.96 37.60
CA GLY A 228 21.41 7.16 38.36
C GLY A 228 21.32 5.66 38.05
N SER A 229 22.13 5.07 37.16
CA SER A 229 23.60 4.88 37.16
C SER A 229 23.95 3.41 37.43
N GLN A 230 24.79 2.88 36.53
CA GLN A 230 25.81 1.83 36.69
C GLN A 230 25.59 0.47 36.01
N THR A 231 26.60 0.20 35.18
CA THR A 231 27.07 -0.85 34.25
C THR A 231 27.52 -2.17 34.92
N PRO A 232 28.19 -3.16 34.25
CA PRO A 232 28.17 -3.65 32.84
C PRO A 232 28.23 -5.21 32.68
N ASP A 233 28.27 -5.63 31.40
CA ASP A 233 29.07 -6.72 30.76
C ASP A 233 28.41 -8.08 30.40
N SER A 234 28.39 -8.41 29.08
CA SER A 234 29.05 -9.60 28.47
C SER A 234 28.64 -9.91 27.01
N LYS A 235 29.63 -10.35 26.22
CA LYS A 235 29.70 -10.72 24.78
C LYS A 235 28.75 -11.83 24.27
N ALA A 236 28.38 -11.78 22.98
CA ALA A 236 28.37 -12.97 22.08
C ALA A 236 28.36 -12.64 20.56
N LYS A 237 29.13 -13.42 19.80
CA LYS A 237 29.37 -13.40 18.34
C LYS A 237 28.22 -14.03 17.54
N ARG A 238 28.00 -13.60 16.29
CA ARG A 238 27.10 -14.24 15.30
C ARG A 238 27.86 -14.57 14.01
N ALA A 239 27.61 -15.77 13.45
CA ALA A 239 28.13 -16.24 12.15
C ALA A 239 27.00 -16.28 11.09
N PRO A 240 27.29 -16.15 9.78
CA PRO A 240 26.29 -16.08 8.72
C PRO A 240 26.05 -17.43 8.03
N LYS A 241 24.83 -17.68 7.53
CA LYS A 241 24.55 -18.75 6.55
C LYS A 241 23.85 -18.19 5.31
N GLN A 242 24.52 -18.38 4.17
CA GLN A 242 24.09 -18.12 2.80
C GLN A 242 23.04 -19.17 2.35
N ALA A 243 22.16 -18.76 1.44
CA ALA A 243 21.28 -19.63 0.66
C ALA A 243 21.60 -19.48 -0.83
N SER A 244 21.79 -20.61 -1.53
CA SER A 244 21.99 -20.70 -2.98
C SER A 244 20.73 -21.27 -3.66
N PRO A 245 20.47 -20.95 -4.95
CA PRO A 245 19.23 -21.31 -5.64
C PRO A 245 19.31 -22.65 -6.39
N LYS A 246 18.18 -23.38 -6.45
CA LYS A 246 17.98 -24.56 -7.32
C LYS A 246 17.19 -24.16 -8.59
N LYS A 247 17.72 -24.58 -9.74
CA LYS A 247 17.06 -24.61 -11.06
C LYS A 247 16.47 -26.01 -11.26
N ASP A 248 15.24 -26.10 -11.75
CA ASP A 248 14.74 -27.31 -12.40
C ASP A 248 14.24 -26.97 -13.81
N ALA A 249 14.70 -27.78 -14.76
CA ALA A 249 14.52 -27.65 -16.19
C ALA A 249 13.33 -28.46 -16.67
N VAL A 250 12.53 -27.90 -17.59
CA VAL A 250 11.49 -28.63 -18.33
C VAL A 250 11.90 -28.72 -19.80
N LYS A 251 12.10 -29.96 -20.26
CA LYS A 251 12.27 -30.40 -21.65
C LYS A 251 11.01 -30.06 -22.48
N LYS A 252 11.20 -29.57 -23.71
CA LYS A 252 10.19 -29.62 -24.78
C LYS A 252 10.83 -30.21 -26.02
N ASP A 253 10.40 -31.43 -26.36
CA ASP A 253 10.57 -32.04 -27.66
C ASP A 253 9.52 -31.50 -28.64
N ALA A 254 9.93 -31.34 -29.89
CA ALA A 254 9.12 -30.91 -31.01
C ALA A 254 8.66 -32.12 -31.81
N THR A 255 7.37 -32.16 -32.15
CA THR A 255 6.86 -33.01 -33.23
C THR A 255 5.89 -32.19 -34.07
N ALA A 256 6.21 -32.08 -35.36
CA ALA A 256 5.38 -31.45 -36.37
C ALA A 256 4.36 -32.46 -36.90
N ASP A 257 3.12 -32.02 -37.13
CA ASP A 257 2.25 -32.65 -38.12
C ASP A 257 1.33 -31.61 -38.78
N LYS A 258 1.03 -31.88 -40.06
CA LYS A 258 0.39 -31.03 -41.08
C LYS A 258 -1.05 -30.63 -40.74
N PRO A 259 -1.57 -29.57 -41.39
CA PRO A 259 -2.97 -29.54 -41.80
C PRO A 259 -3.13 -29.52 -43.33
N ALA A 260 -4.02 -30.37 -43.80
CA ALA A 260 -4.58 -30.37 -45.15
C ALA A 260 -5.65 -29.26 -45.26
N THR A 261 -5.58 -28.49 -46.34
CA THR A 261 -6.59 -27.49 -46.73
C THR A 261 -7.51 -28.07 -47.81
N GLY A 262 -8.80 -28.20 -47.47
CA GLY A 262 -9.90 -28.33 -48.42
C GLY A 262 -10.25 -26.96 -49.00
N GLY A 263 -10.59 -26.94 -50.28
CA GLY A 263 -10.55 -25.74 -51.12
C GLY A 263 -11.79 -24.85 -51.12
N THR A 264 -11.67 -23.76 -51.87
CA THR A 264 -12.77 -23.10 -52.59
C THR A 264 -12.15 -22.18 -53.65
N ALA A 265 -12.52 -22.38 -54.91
CA ALA A 265 -12.37 -21.37 -55.97
C ALA A 265 -13.49 -20.32 -55.82
N PRO A 266 -13.35 -19.11 -56.40
CA PRO A 266 -13.75 -18.94 -57.80
C PRO A 266 -12.93 -17.94 -58.65
N SER A 267 -13.02 -18.17 -59.97
CA SER A 267 -12.96 -17.29 -61.16
C SER A 267 -12.86 -15.76 -60.96
N THR A 268 -12.14 -14.96 -61.76
CA THR A 268 -12.23 -14.75 -63.22
C THR A 268 -11.07 -13.87 -63.75
N ALA A 269 -10.92 -13.83 -65.08
CA ALA A 269 -10.34 -12.77 -65.92
C ALA A 269 -8.86 -12.86 -66.35
N SER A 270 -8.68 -13.51 -67.50
CA SER A 270 -7.90 -13.07 -68.67
C SER A 270 -6.82 -11.99 -68.49
N ALA A 271 -5.56 -12.40 -68.66
CA ALA A 271 -4.55 -11.57 -69.33
C ALA A 271 -3.57 -12.48 -70.08
N ALA A 272 -3.20 -12.02 -71.28
CA ALA A 272 -2.55 -12.77 -72.34
C ALA A 272 -1.26 -13.50 -71.92
N VAL A 273 -1.05 -14.65 -72.56
CA VAL A 273 0.25 -15.33 -72.62
C VAL A 273 1.10 -14.64 -73.69
N PRO A 274 2.22 -13.98 -73.37
CA PRO A 274 3.30 -13.84 -74.32
C PRO A 274 4.10 -15.14 -74.24
N GLN A 275 3.99 -15.95 -75.28
CA GLN A 275 5.03 -16.93 -75.58
C GLN A 275 6.32 -16.16 -75.86
N LEU A 276 7.25 -16.16 -74.91
CA LEU A 276 8.66 -15.95 -75.21
C LEU A 276 9.44 -17.04 -74.48
N GLY A 277 9.57 -18.17 -75.15
CA GLY A 277 10.58 -19.16 -74.80
C GLY A 277 11.95 -18.54 -74.97
N SER A 278 12.46 -17.91 -73.91
CA SER A 278 13.89 -17.87 -73.71
C SER A 278 14.26 -19.27 -73.26
N ARG A 279 14.95 -20.01 -74.12
CA ARG A 279 15.84 -21.06 -73.63
C ARG A 279 16.75 -20.34 -72.63
N LEU A 280 16.49 -20.53 -71.33
CA LEU A 280 17.49 -20.24 -70.31
C LEU A 280 18.72 -21.01 -70.79
N THR A 281 19.71 -20.24 -71.22
CA THR A 281 20.96 -20.81 -71.69
C THR A 281 21.60 -21.52 -70.51
N ASP A 282 22.45 -22.53 -70.75
CA ASP A 282 23.17 -23.19 -69.65
C ASP A 282 23.93 -22.17 -68.76
N ARG A 283 24.23 -20.98 -69.29
CA ARG A 283 24.80 -19.83 -68.56
C ARG A 283 23.83 -19.21 -67.54
N ASP A 284 22.53 -19.12 -67.82
CA ASP A 284 21.56 -18.53 -66.89
C ASP A 284 21.32 -19.41 -65.65
N PHE A 285 21.44 -20.74 -65.81
CA PHE A 285 21.38 -21.69 -64.70
C PHE A 285 22.66 -21.65 -63.85
N GLU A 286 23.83 -21.54 -64.50
CA GLU A 286 25.13 -21.34 -63.85
C GLU A 286 25.14 -20.05 -63.01
N ASP A 287 24.65 -18.94 -63.55
CA ASP A 287 24.56 -17.64 -62.86
C ASP A 287 23.60 -17.71 -61.64
N LEU A 288 22.46 -18.40 -61.78
CA LEU A 288 21.52 -18.61 -60.67
C LEU A 288 22.09 -19.51 -59.56
N LEU A 289 22.88 -20.52 -59.95
CA LEU A 289 23.60 -21.38 -59.00
C LEU A 289 24.66 -20.58 -58.25
N GLN A 290 25.44 -19.76 -58.96
CA GLN A 290 26.43 -18.85 -58.35
C GLN A 290 25.77 -17.85 -57.39
N LEU A 291 24.63 -17.27 -57.74
CA LEU A 291 23.89 -16.35 -56.87
C LEU A 291 23.41 -17.03 -55.57
N LYS A 292 22.88 -18.26 -55.66
CA LYS A 292 22.45 -19.03 -54.48
C LYS A 292 23.64 -19.44 -53.60
N MET A 293 24.76 -19.80 -54.20
CA MET A 293 26.01 -20.12 -53.48
C MET A 293 26.53 -18.87 -52.75
N ALA A 294 26.61 -17.73 -53.43
CA ALA A 294 26.99 -16.45 -52.84
C ALA A 294 26.03 -16.01 -51.71
N GLN A 295 24.72 -16.20 -51.87
CA GLN A 295 23.73 -15.89 -50.83
C GLN A 295 23.87 -16.78 -49.60
N LYS A 296 24.17 -18.07 -49.80
CA LYS A 296 24.43 -19.03 -48.72
C LYS A 296 25.73 -18.70 -47.98
N GLU A 297 26.76 -18.29 -48.70
CA GLU A 297 28.03 -17.84 -48.13
C GLU A 297 27.87 -16.53 -47.35
N ALA A 298 27.16 -15.54 -47.90
CA ALA A 298 26.87 -14.28 -47.20
C ALA A 298 26.06 -14.52 -45.90
N ARG A 299 25.08 -15.42 -45.94
CA ARG A 299 24.32 -15.83 -44.74
C ARG A 299 25.21 -16.52 -43.70
N LYS A 300 26.16 -17.35 -44.14
CA LYS A 300 27.13 -18.01 -43.25
C LYS A 300 28.09 -16.99 -42.62
N GLN A 301 28.58 -16.02 -43.41
CA GLN A 301 29.45 -14.95 -42.92
C GLN A 301 28.75 -14.02 -41.93
N THR A 302 27.51 -13.61 -42.19
CA THR A 302 26.74 -12.76 -41.26
C THR A 302 26.45 -13.46 -39.93
N LEU A 303 26.13 -14.76 -39.96
CA LEU A 303 25.96 -15.55 -38.74
C LEU A 303 27.28 -15.73 -37.98
N ALA A 304 28.40 -15.94 -38.68
CA ALA A 304 29.72 -16.03 -38.07
C ALA A 304 30.11 -14.72 -37.38
N LYS A 305 29.91 -13.57 -38.04
CA LYS A 305 30.14 -12.24 -37.44
C LYS A 305 29.29 -12.02 -36.19
N LYS A 306 27.99 -12.30 -36.25
CA LYS A 306 27.10 -12.19 -35.07
C LYS A 306 27.52 -13.13 -33.93
N HIS A 307 27.99 -14.33 -34.25
CA HIS A 307 28.47 -15.29 -33.25
C HIS A 307 29.78 -14.81 -32.62
N GLU A 308 30.69 -14.24 -33.40
CA GLU A 308 31.94 -13.65 -32.95
C GLU A 308 31.70 -12.41 -32.07
N GLU A 309 30.81 -11.51 -32.48
CA GLU A 309 30.38 -10.34 -31.69
C GLU A 309 29.79 -10.76 -30.34
N LYS A 310 28.90 -11.77 -30.33
CA LYS A 310 28.35 -12.31 -29.08
C LYS A 310 29.43 -12.93 -28.20
N ARG A 311 30.40 -13.62 -28.80
CA ARG A 311 31.54 -14.21 -28.06
C ARG A 311 32.41 -13.11 -27.44
N LEU A 312 32.73 -12.07 -28.19
CA LEU A 312 33.49 -10.90 -27.71
C LEU A 312 32.74 -10.17 -26.59
N TYR A 313 31.44 -9.96 -26.75
CA TYR A 313 30.61 -9.32 -25.72
C TYR A 313 30.51 -10.18 -24.44
N ALA A 314 30.39 -11.50 -24.59
CA ALA A 314 30.39 -12.42 -23.46
C ALA A 314 31.75 -12.45 -22.74
N GLN A 315 32.86 -12.41 -23.49
CA GLN A 315 34.21 -12.29 -22.92
C GLN A 315 34.36 -10.96 -22.16
N PHE A 316 33.97 -9.84 -22.77
CA PHE A 316 33.96 -8.53 -22.12
C PHE A 316 33.13 -8.54 -20.83
N LEU A 317 31.91 -9.09 -20.85
CA LEU A 317 31.05 -9.14 -19.67
C LEU A 317 31.60 -10.08 -18.58
N SER A 318 32.26 -11.17 -18.96
CA SER A 318 32.95 -12.06 -18.02
C SER A 318 34.15 -11.38 -17.38
N GLU A 319 34.91 -10.61 -18.15
CA GLU A 319 36.04 -9.83 -17.66
C GLU A 319 35.57 -8.66 -16.81
N TRP A 320 34.46 -8.00 -17.15
CA TRP A 320 33.80 -6.95 -16.38
C TRP A 320 33.25 -7.44 -15.03
N ASN A 321 32.71 -8.67 -14.98
CA ASN A 321 32.19 -9.25 -13.74
C ASN A 321 33.24 -10.01 -12.92
N ARG A 322 34.49 -10.08 -13.39
CA ARG A 322 35.58 -10.69 -12.61
C ARG A 322 35.77 -9.88 -11.32
N PRO A 323 35.79 -10.53 -10.14
CA PRO A 323 36.18 -9.85 -8.92
C PRO A 323 37.51 -9.13 -9.12
N ARG A 324 37.54 -7.84 -8.80
CA ARG A 324 38.71 -6.97 -8.84
C ARG A 324 38.89 -6.34 -7.47
N GLU A 325 40.13 -5.96 -7.18
CA GLU A 325 40.41 -5.08 -6.05
C GLU A 325 39.80 -3.70 -6.34
N ASP A 326 39.15 -3.09 -5.36
CA ASP A 326 38.43 -1.81 -5.52
C ASP A 326 39.32 -0.69 -6.10
N LEU A 327 40.64 -0.77 -5.88
CA LEU A 327 41.64 0.18 -6.37
C LEU A 327 41.98 0.02 -7.87
N GLU A 328 41.58 -1.08 -8.50
CA GLU A 328 41.82 -1.40 -9.91
C GLU A 328 40.61 -1.09 -10.81
N CYS A 329 39.53 -0.53 -10.25
CA CYS A 329 38.32 -0.20 -10.98
C CYS A 329 38.47 1.12 -11.75
N ASP A 330 38.13 1.13 -13.04
CA ASP A 330 38.24 2.31 -13.91
C ASP A 330 37.16 3.38 -13.64
N ASP A 331 36.18 3.09 -12.78
CA ASP A 331 35.05 3.98 -12.42
C ASP A 331 35.20 4.66 -11.06
N LEU A 332 36.43 4.67 -10.50
CA LEU A 332 36.75 5.37 -9.27
C LEU A 332 36.38 6.85 -9.39
N ARG A 333 35.33 7.23 -8.66
CA ARG A 333 34.95 8.63 -8.49
C ARG A 333 35.65 9.18 -7.27
N GLU A 334 36.17 10.39 -7.39
CA GLU A 334 36.64 11.14 -6.21
C GLU A 334 35.50 11.21 -5.20
N LEU A 335 35.84 10.94 -3.93
CA LEU A 335 34.87 11.07 -2.85
C LEU A 335 34.34 12.52 -2.86
N PRO A 336 33.02 12.71 -2.71
CA PRO A 336 32.45 14.03 -2.55
C PRO A 336 33.18 14.79 -1.44
N SER A 337 33.48 16.07 -1.67
CA SER A 337 34.08 16.90 -0.62
C SER A 337 33.18 16.85 0.63
N MET A 338 33.75 16.43 1.75
CA MET A 338 33.00 16.30 3.00
C MET A 338 32.36 17.64 3.37
N VAL A 339 31.04 17.67 3.48
CA VAL A 339 30.30 18.85 3.93
C VAL A 339 30.28 18.82 5.46
N PRO A 340 30.84 19.84 6.14
CA PRO A 340 30.83 19.89 7.61
C PRO A 340 29.39 19.89 8.13
N LEU A 341 29.10 18.99 9.07
CA LEU A 341 27.79 18.88 9.66
C LEU A 341 27.52 20.10 10.55
N ARG A 342 26.55 20.93 10.16
CA ARG A 342 26.10 22.06 10.98
C ARG A 342 25.24 21.53 12.11
N CYS A 343 25.85 21.26 13.25
CA CYS A 343 25.15 20.91 14.47
C CYS A 343 25.54 21.85 15.61
N PHE A 344 24.69 21.91 16.63
CA PHE A 344 24.96 22.67 17.85
C PHE A 344 26.08 22.05 18.72
N LEU A 345 26.57 20.85 18.37
CA LEU A 345 27.63 20.17 19.09
C LEU A 345 29.01 20.52 18.53
N PRO A 346 30.04 20.64 19.38
CA PRO A 346 31.42 20.68 18.94
C PRO A 346 31.77 19.43 18.12
N HIS A 347 32.47 19.61 17.00
CA HIS A 347 32.82 18.53 16.07
C HIS A 347 33.58 17.38 16.75
N ASP A 348 34.46 17.72 17.69
CA ASP A 348 35.28 16.76 18.46
C ASP A 348 34.44 15.81 19.34
N ARG A 349 33.18 16.16 19.64
CA ARG A 349 32.27 15.37 20.50
C ARG A 349 31.18 14.66 19.72
N PHE A 350 31.11 14.87 18.41
CA PHE A 350 30.08 14.27 17.58
C PHE A 350 30.21 12.74 17.50
N GLY A 351 31.44 12.23 17.44
CA GLY A 351 31.70 10.78 17.48
C GLY A 351 31.24 10.12 18.78
N ASP A 352 31.54 10.76 19.92
CA ASP A 352 31.07 10.30 21.24
C ASP A 352 29.53 10.22 21.28
N LEU A 353 28.85 11.23 20.74
CA LEU A 353 27.39 11.26 20.65
C LEU A 353 26.85 10.09 19.81
N LEU A 354 27.43 9.83 18.64
CA LEU A 354 27.00 8.72 17.78
C LEU A 354 27.20 7.36 18.45
N MET A 355 28.34 7.15 19.13
CA MET A 355 28.57 5.90 19.88
C MET A 355 27.53 5.71 20.98
N VAL A 356 27.20 6.77 21.72
CA VAL A 356 26.16 6.72 22.75
C VAL A 356 24.79 6.46 22.12
N LEU A 357 24.47 7.11 21.01
CA LEU A 357 23.21 6.90 20.29
C LEU A 357 23.04 5.45 19.81
N GLU A 358 24.11 4.87 19.23
CA GLU A 358 24.11 3.49 18.77
C GLU A 358 23.98 2.50 19.93
N PHE A 359 24.74 2.71 21.01
CA PHE A 359 24.63 1.90 22.22
C PHE A 359 23.21 1.90 22.79
N LEU A 360 22.58 3.08 22.88
CA LEU A 360 21.21 3.21 23.37
C LEU A 360 20.20 2.54 22.44
N ASN A 361 20.43 2.56 21.13
CA ASN A 361 19.56 1.88 20.17
C ASN A 361 19.70 0.34 20.25
N VAL A 362 20.92 -0.18 20.40
CA VAL A 362 21.18 -1.63 20.44
C VAL A 362 20.70 -2.27 21.75
N PHE A 363 20.89 -1.57 22.87
CA PHE A 363 20.56 -2.09 24.20
C PHE A 363 19.25 -1.52 24.76
N ALA A 364 18.40 -0.94 23.90
CA ALA A 364 17.15 -0.29 24.30
C ALA A 364 16.25 -1.19 25.16
N ASP A 365 16.11 -2.47 24.78
CA ASP A 365 15.27 -3.45 25.47
C ASP A 365 15.85 -3.91 26.81
N GLN A 366 17.18 -3.92 26.94
CA GLN A 366 17.88 -4.38 28.16
C GLN A 366 18.03 -3.26 29.20
N LEU A 367 18.14 -2.02 28.73
CA LEU A 367 18.27 -0.83 29.56
C LEU A 367 16.90 -0.24 29.95
N ASP A 368 15.80 -0.86 29.48
CA ASP A 368 14.40 -0.44 29.71
C ASP A 368 14.24 1.09 29.44
N LEU A 369 14.84 1.56 28.34
CA LEU A 369 14.92 2.98 28.01
C LEU A 369 13.53 3.51 27.68
N LYS A 370 13.01 4.36 28.56
CA LYS A 370 11.69 4.99 28.41
C LYS A 370 11.59 5.96 27.23
N ASP A 371 12.73 6.50 26.82
CA ASP A 371 12.88 7.45 25.72
C ASP A 371 14.22 7.17 25.03
N PHE A 372 14.16 6.77 23.76
CA PHE A 372 15.35 6.65 22.92
C PHE A 372 15.04 7.18 21.51
N PHE A 373 16.06 7.79 20.91
CA PHE A 373 15.96 8.38 19.57
C PHE A 373 16.07 7.29 18.50
N ALA A 374 15.06 6.43 18.37
CA ALA A 374 15.03 5.33 17.40
C ALA A 374 15.25 5.80 15.94
N ALA A 375 14.83 7.04 15.64
CA ALA A 375 15.00 7.68 14.35
C ALA A 375 16.26 8.58 14.26
N GLY A 376 17.12 8.54 15.27
CA GLY A 376 18.27 9.43 15.41
C GLY A 376 17.92 10.82 15.98
N VAL A 377 18.93 11.67 16.08
CA VAL A 377 18.79 13.05 16.58
C VAL A 377 18.81 14.00 15.39
N SER A 378 17.82 14.88 15.27
CA SER A 378 17.83 15.98 14.31
C SER A 378 18.68 17.12 14.84
N PHE A 379 19.67 17.58 14.06
CA PHE A 379 20.54 18.70 14.40
C PHE A 379 20.10 20.02 13.74
#